data_AF-A0A832ZMC7-F1
#
_entry.id   AF-A0A832ZMC7-F1
#
_cell.length_a   1.000
_cell.length_b   1.000
_cell.length_c   1.000
_cell.angle_alpha   90.00
_cell.angle_beta   90.00
_cell.angle_gamma   90.00
#
_symmetry.space_group_name_H-M   'P 1'
#
loop_
_entity.id
_entity.type
_entity.pdbx_description
1 polymer ?
#
loop_
_entity_poly.entity_id
_entity_poly.type
_entity_poly.pdbx_seq_one_letter_code
_entity_poly.pdbx_strand_id
1 'polypeptide(L)' 'MIIIMDNHGQYVHRIWRTLRYLGVEARIIPNATPLEEIKAMNPRGIIFSGGPD' A
#
# COMPACT_ATOMS: atom_id res chain seq x y z
N MET A 1 0.29 -6.89 8.47
CA MET A 1 -0.06 -6.25 7.18
C MET A 1 0.06 -4.73 7.19
N ILE A 2 0.82 -4.19 6.22
CA ILE A 2 0.86 -2.77 5.81
C ILE A 2 0.13 -2.63 4.47
N ILE A 3 -0.69 -1.60 4.32
CA ILE A 3 -1.34 -1.28 3.04
C ILE A 3 -0.53 -0.22 2.31
N ILE A 4 -0.30 -0.43 1.00
CA ILE A 4 0.27 0.56 0.10
C ILE A 4 -0.85 1.03 -0.82
N MET A 5 -1.25 2.28 -0.69
CA MET A 5 -2.25 2.90 -1.55
C MET A 5 -1.57 3.42 -2.82
N ASP A 6 -1.95 2.86 -3.97
CA ASP A 6 -1.37 3.17 -5.27
C ASP A 6 -2.02 4.42 -5.86
N ASN A 7 -1.21 5.49 -5.93
CA ASN A 7 -1.52 6.76 -6.60
C ASN A 7 -0.86 6.83 -7.99
N HIS A 8 -0.57 5.69 -8.62
CA HIS A 8 0.08 5.57 -9.94
C HIS A 8 1.55 6.03 -9.95
N GLY A 9 2.22 5.93 -8.80
CA GLY A 9 3.64 6.27 -8.66
C GLY A 9 4.55 5.20 -9.24
N GLN A 10 5.59 5.62 -9.97
CA GLN A 10 6.57 4.72 -10.62
C GLN A 10 7.25 3.72 -9.66
N TYR A 11 7.28 4.02 -8.36
CA TYR A 11 8.00 3.24 -7.35
C TYR A 11 7.12 2.34 -6.46
N VAL A 12 5.82 2.18 -6.74
CA VAL A 12 4.90 1.42 -5.86
C VAL A 12 5.38 -0.02 -5.60
N HIS A 13 5.84 -0.71 -6.64
CA HIS A 13 6.40 -2.06 -6.52
C HIS A 13 7.76 -2.11 -5.82
N ARG A 14 8.51 -0.99 -5.78
CA ARG A 14 9.76 -0.90 -5.01
C ARG A 14 9.47 -0.80 -3.52
N ILE A 15 8.47 0.00 -3.12
CA ILE A 15 8.00 0.09 -1.73
C ILE A 15 7.56 -1.30 -1.24
N TRP A 16 6.73 -2.00 -2.03
CA TRP A 16 6.27 -3.34 -1.70
C TRP A 16 7.43 -4.35 -1.56
N ARG A 17 8.39 -4.34 -2.48
CA ARG A 17 9.59 -5.18 -2.41
C ARG A 17 10.41 -4.91 -1.14
N THR A 18 10.63 -3.64 -0.80
CA THR A 18 11.36 -3.26 0.42
C THR A 18 10.69 -3.81 1.69
N LEU A 19 9.36 -3.71 1.81
CA LEU A 19 8.65 -4.28 2.96
C LEU A 19 8.78 -5.80 3.03
N ARG A 20 8.73 -6.49 1.89
CA ARG A 20 8.96 -7.95 1.82
C ARG A 20 10.38 -8.32 2.26
N TYR A 21 11.41 -7.57 1.86
CA TYR A 21 12.78 -7.79 2.33
C TYR A 21 12.93 -7.59 3.85
N LEU A 22 12.15 -6.70 4.44
CA LEU A 22 12.13 -6.46 5.89
C LEU A 22 11.27 -7.48 6.66
N GLY A 23 10.70 -8.50 6.01
CA GLY A 23 9.79 -9.46 6.63
C GLY A 23 8.42 -8.87 6.99
N VAL A 24 8.09 -7.70 6.46
CA VAL A 24 6.80 -7.03 6.69
C VAL A 24 5.84 -7.43 5.59
N GLU A 25 4.74 -8.07 6.01
CA GLU A 25 3.61 -8.35 5.12
C GLU A 25 2.98 -7.04 4.63
N ALA A 26 2.86 -6.89 3.30
CA ALA A 26 2.27 -5.71 2.68
C ALA A 26 1.42 -6.04 1.45
N ARG A 27 0.40 -5.22 1.19
CA ARG A 27 -0.52 -5.33 0.05
C ARG A 27 -0.65 -3.99 -0.67
N ILE A 28 -0.59 -4.00 -2.01
CA ILE A 28 -0.89 -2.83 -2.84
C ILE A 28 -2.40 -2.81 -3.12
N ILE A 29 -3.04 -1.66 -2.95
CA ILE A 29 -4.46 -1.44 -3.25
C ILE A 29 -4.65 -0.15 -4.05
N PRO A 30 -5.69 -0.04 -4.90
CA PRO A 30 -6.04 1.22 -5.56
C PRO A 30 -6.38 2.34 -4.57
N ASN A 31 -6.07 3.60 -4.90
CA ASN A 31 -6.48 4.75 -4.07
C ASN A 31 -8.00 4.98 -4.02
N ALA A 32 -8.76 4.38 -4.93
CA ALA A 32 -10.22 4.38 -4.93
C ALA A 32 -10.84 3.29 -4.04
N THR A 33 -10.02 2.51 -3.31
CA THR A 33 -10.54 1.43 -2.45
C THR A 33 -11.44 2.00 -1.35
N PRO A 34 -12.68 1.50 -1.17
CA PRO A 34 -13.59 1.98 -0.13
C PRO A 34 -13.02 1.82 1.28
N LEU A 35 -13.34 2.79 2.15
CA LEU A 35 -12.87 2.78 3.54
C LEU A 35 -13.27 1.51 4.31
N GLU A 36 -14.47 0.98 4.05
CA GLU A 36 -14.95 -0.22 4.74
C GLU A 36 -14.12 -1.48 4.37
N GLU A 37 -13.66 -1.58 3.12
CA GLU A 37 -12.74 -2.64 2.71
C GLU A 37 -11.37 -2.48 3.40
N ILE A 38 -10.88 -1.24 3.51
CA ILE A 38 -9.62 -0.93 4.20
C ILE A 38 -9.71 -1.31 5.68
N LYS A 39 -10.82 -0.98 6.36
CA LYS A 39 -11.06 -1.37 7.76
C LYS A 39 -11.14 -2.88 7.92
N ALA A 40 -11.83 -3.58 7.02
CA ALA A 40 -11.95 -5.04 7.04
C ALA A 40 -10.59 -5.76 6.93
N MET A 41 -9.61 -5.14 6.26
CA MET A 41 -8.24 -5.65 6.18
C MET A 41 -7.42 -5.48 7.48
N ASN A 42 -7.92 -4.72 8.46
CA ASN A 42 -7.27 -4.44 9.75
C ASN A 42 -5.75 -4.11 9.63
N PRO A 43 -5.37 -3.10 8.83
CA PRO A 43 -3.97 -2.77 8.59
C PRO A 43 -3.31 -2.22 9.85
N ARG A 44 -2.03 -2.56 10.05
CA ARG A 44 -1.19 -1.95 11.10
C ARG A 44 -0.67 -0.57 10.72
N GLY A 45 -0.73 -0.23 9.44
CA GLY A 45 -0.25 1.03 8.89
C GLY A 45 -0.56 1.14 7.40
N ILE A 46 -0.56 2.37 6.89
CA ILE A 46 -0.88 2.72 5.53
C ILE A 46 0.23 3.59 4.96
N ILE A 47 0.70 3.28 3.75
CA ILE A 47 1.66 4.06 2.98
C ILE A 47 0.93 4.57 1.75
N PHE A 48 0.90 5.89 1.57
CA PHE A 48 0.44 6.49 0.32
C PHE A 48 1.63 6.53 -0.64
N SER A 49 1.52 5.88 -1.80
CA SER A 49 2.54 6.00 -2.83
C SER A 49 2.55 7.42 -3.40
N GLY A 50 3.66 7.82 -4.02
CA GLY A 50 3.66 9.00 -4.89
C GLY A 50 2.72 8.82 -6.08
N GLY A 51 2.53 9.88 -6.84
CA GLY A 51 1.81 9.90 -8.11
C GLY A 51 2.54 10.72 -9.15
N PRO A 52 2.07 10.71 -10.41
CA PRO A 52 2.64 11.51 -11.50
C PRO A 52 2.27 13.01 -11.43
N ASP A 53 1.34 13.38 -10.54
CA ASP A 53 0.85 14.75 -10.30
C ASP A 53 1.47 15.38 -9.03
#